data_AF-A0A354CLT1-F1
#
_entry.id   AF-A0A354CLT1-F1
#
_cell.length_a   1.000
_cell.length_b   1.000
_cell.length_c   1.000
_cell.angle_alpha   90.00
_cell.angle_beta   90.00
_cell.angle_gamma   90.00
#
_symmetry.space_group_name_H-M   'P 1'
#
loop_
_entity.id
_entity.type
_entity.pdbx_description
1 polymer ?
#
loop_
_entity_poly.entity_id
_entity_poly.type
_entity_poly.pdbx_seq_one_letter_code
_entity_poly.pdbx_strand_id
1 'polypeptide(L)'
;GSVYGVFAAVCAVVTLWGIWFQYPGLRFDYENFKNYYISDHEFVTRIEDSLPAGSMIYQLPYHEYPEGGAVNDMNDYDLWIGFIHSKTLRWSYGGVVGRDADNWLSTVNNDDVPEMLKTVREKGFAGIYIDRRAYEDDDVLNLENALRGLLSEEPIISNNGALSFFYIK
;
A
#
# COMPACT_ATOMS: atom_id res chain seq x y z
N GLY A 1 -39.22 8.43 36.24
CA GLY A 1 -38.98 7.12 35.59
C GLY A 1 -39.14 7.15 34.07
N SER A 2 -40.15 7.84 33.52
CA SER A 2 -40.55 7.71 32.11
C SER A 2 -39.66 8.45 31.10
N VAL A 3 -39.19 9.67 31.39
CA VAL A 3 -38.42 10.49 30.43
C VAL A 3 -37.06 9.86 30.10
N TYR A 4 -36.35 9.35 31.12
CA TYR A 4 -35.07 8.65 30.93
C TYR A 4 -35.25 7.32 30.17
N GLY A 5 -36.36 6.62 30.37
CA GLY A 5 -36.69 5.40 29.63
C GLY A 5 -36.96 5.68 28.15
N VAL A 6 -37.71 6.74 27.84
CA VAL A 6 -37.98 7.17 26.46
C VAL A 6 -36.71 7.63 25.76
N PHE A 7 -35.88 8.44 26.44
CA PHE A 7 -34.60 8.88 25.88
C PHE A 7 -33.66 7.72 25.57
N ALA A 8 -33.51 6.77 26.51
CA ALA A 8 -32.70 5.57 26.30
C ALA A 8 -33.23 4.72 25.13
N ALA A 9 -34.55 4.59 24.98
CA ALA A 9 -35.15 3.88 23.86
C ALA A 9 -34.87 4.55 22.51
N VAL A 10 -34.95 5.88 22.44
CA VAL A 10 -34.63 6.64 21.22
C VAL A 10 -33.15 6.47 20.85
N CYS A 11 -32.24 6.61 21.82
CA CYS A 11 -30.81 6.38 21.59
C CYS A 11 -30.54 4.97 21.07
N ALA A 12 -31.14 3.94 21.68
CA ALA A 12 -30.99 2.56 21.24
C ALA A 12 -31.48 2.37 19.80
N VAL A 13 -32.63 2.94 19.43
CA VAL A 13 -33.15 2.87 18.06
C VAL A 13 -32.23 3.58 17.08
N VAL A 14 -31.73 4.77 17.40
CA VAL A 14 -30.79 5.49 16.52
C VAL A 14 -29.48 4.72 16.35
N THR A 15 -28.94 4.13 17.41
CA THR A 15 -27.73 3.31 17.33
C THR A 15 -27.96 2.05 16.50
N LEU A 16 -29.04 1.32 16.73
CA LEU A 16 -29.38 0.12 15.97
C LEU A 16 -29.66 0.45 14.50
N TRP A 17 -30.30 1.58 14.24
CA TRP A 17 -30.54 2.06 12.88
C TRP A 17 -29.25 2.48 12.19
N GLY A 18 -28.34 3.16 12.90
CA GLY A 18 -27.01 3.50 12.41
C GLY A 18 -26.19 2.25 12.07
N ILE A 19 -26.20 1.23 12.93
CA ILE A 19 -25.54 -0.07 12.66
C ILE A 19 -26.13 -0.72 11.41
N TRP A 20 -27.46 -0.74 11.28
CA TRP A 20 -28.12 -1.31 10.11
C TRP A 20 -27.80 -0.54 8.82
N PHE A 21 -27.72 0.80 8.88
CA PHE A 21 -27.41 1.65 7.74
C PHE A 21 -25.94 1.58 7.32
N GLN A 22 -25.03 1.41 8.28
CA GLN A 22 -23.61 1.27 8.01
C GLN A 22 -23.25 -0.09 7.38
N TYR A 23 -24.14 -1.10 7.49
CA TYR A 23 -23.93 -2.45 6.98
C TYR A 23 -25.13 -2.99 6.19
N PRO A 24 -25.39 -2.50 4.95
CA PRO A 24 -26.41 -3.07 4.09
C PRO A 24 -25.93 -4.43 3.55
N GLY A 25 -26.07 -5.49 4.37
CA GLY A 25 -25.71 -6.86 4.01
C GLY A 25 -24.38 -7.32 4.60
N LEU A 26 -24.44 -8.05 5.72
CA LEU A 26 -23.33 -8.80 6.32
C LEU A 26 -22.86 -9.94 5.39
N ARG A 27 -22.18 -9.60 4.29
CA ARG A 27 -21.40 -10.54 3.48
C ARG A 27 -19.96 -10.07 3.45
N PHE A 28 -19.31 -10.16 4.61
CA PHE A 28 -17.86 -10.03 4.69
C PHE A 28 -17.24 -11.34 4.22
N ASP A 29 -16.43 -11.26 3.17
CA ASP A 29 -15.60 -12.37 2.76
C ASP A 29 -14.37 -12.47 3.69
N TYR A 30 -14.63 -12.85 4.93
CA TYR A 30 -13.62 -12.86 6.00
C TYR A 30 -12.42 -13.73 5.63
N GLU A 31 -12.66 -14.90 5.03
CA GLU A 31 -11.57 -15.80 4.65
C GLU A 31 -10.69 -15.18 3.58
N ASN A 32 -11.25 -14.49 2.58
CA ASN A 32 -10.44 -13.77 1.61
C ASN A 32 -9.64 -12.65 2.28
N PHE A 33 -10.26 -11.77 3.06
CA PHE A 33 -9.54 -10.68 3.76
C PHE A 33 -8.42 -11.22 4.66
N LYS A 34 -8.68 -12.31 5.37
CA LYS A 34 -7.68 -12.98 6.21
C LYS A 34 -6.51 -13.51 5.37
N ASN A 35 -6.78 -14.11 4.21
CA ASN A 35 -5.73 -14.60 3.32
C ASN A 35 -4.89 -13.47 2.73
N TYR A 36 -5.51 -12.34 2.35
CA TYR A 36 -4.78 -11.13 1.95
C TYR A 36 -3.87 -10.62 3.08
N TYR A 37 -4.43 -10.45 4.27
CA TYR A 37 -3.66 -10.00 5.45
C TYR A 37 -2.45 -10.90 5.76
N ILE A 38 -2.62 -12.23 5.69
CA ILE A 38 -1.53 -13.18 5.93
C ILE A 38 -0.47 -13.06 4.82
N SER A 39 -0.87 -13.00 3.55
CA SER A 39 0.05 -12.83 2.42
C SER A 39 0.88 -11.55 2.56
N ASP A 40 0.22 -10.44 2.91
CA ASP A 40 0.86 -9.13 3.08
C ASP A 40 1.82 -9.13 4.27
N HIS A 41 1.40 -9.75 5.39
CA HIS A 41 2.25 -9.91 6.57
C HIS A 41 3.52 -10.70 6.27
N GLU A 42 3.39 -11.86 5.62
CA GLU A 42 4.52 -12.71 5.28
C GLU A 42 5.46 -12.05 4.27
N PHE A 43 4.89 -11.31 3.30
CA PHE A 43 5.65 -10.56 2.31
C PHE A 43 6.48 -9.44 2.96
N VAL A 44 5.85 -8.57 3.75
CA VAL A 44 6.52 -7.45 4.41
C VAL A 44 7.53 -7.93 5.45
N THR A 45 7.22 -8.97 6.21
CA THR A 45 8.16 -9.55 7.20
C THR A 45 9.43 -10.06 6.52
N ARG A 46 9.30 -10.72 5.36
CA ARG A 46 10.45 -11.23 4.59
C ARG A 46 11.38 -10.11 4.11
N ILE A 47 10.82 -8.95 3.75
CA ILE A 47 11.58 -7.76 3.34
C ILE A 47 12.23 -7.08 4.55
N GLU A 48 11.50 -7.00 5.67
CA GLU A 48 12.01 -6.42 6.92
C GLU A 48 13.18 -7.23 7.50
N ASP A 49 13.10 -8.56 7.46
CA ASP A 49 14.16 -9.44 7.98
C ASP A 49 15.44 -9.41 7.13
N SER A 50 15.36 -8.97 5.87
CA SER A 50 16.49 -8.95 4.94
C SER A 50 17.21 -7.60 4.87
N LEU A 51 16.65 -6.55 5.50
CA LEU A 51 17.18 -5.20 5.43
C LEU A 51 17.55 -4.66 6.82
N PRO A 52 18.58 -3.79 6.92
CA PRO A 52 18.86 -3.08 8.16
C PRO A 52 17.67 -2.25 8.64
N ALA A 53 17.47 -2.18 9.96
CA ALA A 53 16.45 -1.31 10.54
C ALA A 53 16.63 0.14 10.08
N GLY A 54 15.52 0.80 9.72
CA GLY A 54 15.52 2.17 9.20
C GLY A 54 15.77 2.29 7.70
N SER A 55 15.98 1.17 6.99
CA SER A 55 16.03 1.14 5.52
C SER A 55 14.78 1.76 4.91
N MET A 56 14.98 2.57 3.86
CA MET A 56 13.89 3.25 3.15
C MET A 56 13.42 2.42 1.95
N ILE A 57 12.11 2.28 1.80
CA ILE A 57 11.44 1.55 0.72
C ILE A 57 10.66 2.53 -0.14
N TYR A 58 10.99 2.56 -1.43
CA TYR A 58 10.29 3.37 -2.43
C TYR A 58 9.10 2.59 -2.96
N GLN A 59 7.91 3.21 -2.97
CA GLN A 59 6.67 2.56 -3.34
C GLN A 59 6.18 3.03 -4.71
N LEU A 60 5.77 2.07 -5.53
CA LEU A 60 5.18 2.26 -6.84
C LEU A 60 3.76 1.68 -6.90
N PRO A 61 2.84 2.31 -7.64
CA PRO A 61 3.02 3.61 -8.31
C PRO A 61 3.11 4.76 -7.30
N TYR A 62 3.54 5.94 -7.76
CA TYR A 62 3.16 7.16 -7.04
C TYR A 62 1.63 7.24 -6.99
N HIS A 63 1.12 7.46 -5.79
CA HIS A 63 -0.30 7.64 -5.55
C HIS A 63 -0.51 8.87 -4.68
N GLU A 64 -1.50 9.68 -5.02
CA GLU A 64 -1.80 10.91 -4.28
C GLU A 64 -2.33 10.58 -2.87
N TYR A 65 -1.99 11.43 -1.90
CA TYR A 65 -2.50 11.32 -0.54
C TYR A 65 -2.79 12.69 0.06
N PRO A 66 -3.92 12.88 0.76
CA PRO A 66 -5.05 11.97 0.90
C PRO A 66 -5.97 11.96 -0.33
N GLU A 67 -6.80 10.92 -0.45
CA GLU A 67 -7.95 10.84 -1.38
C GLU A 67 -7.60 10.76 -2.88
N GLY A 68 -6.57 10.00 -3.26
CA GLY A 68 -6.23 9.76 -4.67
C GLY A 68 -7.23 8.86 -5.41
N GLY A 69 -8.07 8.13 -4.67
CA GLY A 69 -9.05 7.18 -5.22
C GLY A 69 -8.42 5.83 -5.57
N ALA A 70 -9.23 4.93 -6.14
CA ALA A 70 -8.72 3.64 -6.60
C ALA A 70 -8.06 3.77 -7.99
N VAL A 71 -6.98 3.03 -8.21
CA VAL A 71 -6.28 2.92 -9.49
C VAL A 71 -6.27 1.45 -9.88
N ASN A 72 -6.96 1.10 -10.98
CA ASN A 72 -7.22 -0.28 -11.36
C ASN A 72 -7.79 -1.07 -10.17
N ASP A 73 -7.12 -2.14 -9.73
CA ASP A 73 -7.53 -2.96 -8.59
C ASP A 73 -6.83 -2.57 -7.27
N MET A 74 -5.98 -1.53 -7.28
CA MET A 74 -5.37 -0.96 -6.07
C MET A 74 -6.31 0.04 -5.42
N ASN A 75 -6.66 -0.18 -4.16
CA ASN A 75 -7.45 0.76 -3.37
C ASN A 75 -6.62 1.96 -2.92
N ASP A 76 -7.31 3.06 -2.61
CA ASP A 76 -6.71 4.35 -2.24
C ASP A 76 -5.67 4.28 -1.09
N TYR A 77 -5.79 3.29 -0.21
CA TYR A 77 -4.93 3.13 0.96
C TYR A 77 -4.06 1.86 0.93
N ASP A 78 -4.03 1.11 -0.17
CA ASP A 78 -3.32 -0.16 -0.23
C ASP A 78 -1.80 0.00 -0.06
N LEU A 79 -1.23 1.14 -0.47
CA LEU A 79 0.19 1.45 -0.20
C LEU A 79 0.51 1.64 1.30
N TRP A 80 -0.48 1.67 2.22
CA TRP A 80 -0.22 1.61 3.66
C TRP A 80 0.18 0.21 4.16
N ILE A 81 0.01 -0.85 3.36
CA ILE A 81 0.34 -2.23 3.75
C ILE A 81 1.75 -2.35 4.35
N GLY A 82 2.74 -1.69 3.74
CA GLY A 82 4.10 -1.66 4.25
C GLY A 82 4.20 -1.13 5.68
N PHE A 83 3.54 -0.01 5.98
CA PHE A 83 3.51 0.59 7.32
C PHE A 83 2.74 -0.24 8.34
N ILE A 84 1.69 -0.97 7.91
CA ILE A 84 0.87 -1.79 8.81
C ILE A 84 1.64 -3.00 9.32
N HIS A 85 2.43 -3.64 8.44
CA HIS A 85 3.10 -4.89 8.77
C HIS A 85 4.56 -4.74 9.20
N SER A 86 5.24 -3.65 8.81
CA SER A 86 6.63 -3.36 9.18
C SER A 86 6.73 -2.61 10.52
N LYS A 87 7.81 -2.88 11.25
CA LYS A 87 8.14 -2.20 12.52
C LYS A 87 9.31 -1.24 12.42
N THR A 88 10.19 -1.44 11.46
CA THR A 88 11.53 -0.81 11.41
C THR A 88 11.83 -0.16 10.07
N LEU A 89 11.20 -0.58 8.98
CA LEU A 89 11.40 0.02 7.67
C LEU A 89 10.65 1.35 7.56
N ARG A 90 11.13 2.20 6.65
CA ARG A 90 10.52 3.49 6.33
C ARG A 90 9.96 3.42 4.92
N TRP A 91 8.73 3.83 4.73
CA TRP A 91 8.00 3.67 3.47
C TRP A 91 7.69 5.04 2.88
N SER A 92 7.67 5.16 1.56
CA SER A 92 7.61 6.48 0.90
C SER A 92 6.22 7.06 0.73
N TYR A 93 5.15 6.25 0.79
CA TYR A 93 3.78 6.72 0.59
C TYR A 93 3.26 7.58 1.76
N GLY A 94 2.21 8.37 1.52
CA GLY A 94 1.53 9.19 2.54
C GLY A 94 2.01 10.64 2.65
N GLY A 95 2.76 11.14 1.66
CA GLY A 95 3.05 12.56 1.54
C GLY A 95 1.78 13.34 1.19
N VAL A 96 1.43 14.35 1.99
CA VAL A 96 0.24 15.18 1.71
C VAL A 96 0.44 15.96 0.41
N VAL A 97 -0.55 15.92 -0.50
CA VAL A 97 -0.53 16.60 -1.80
C VAL A 97 -0.06 18.05 -1.67
N GLY A 98 0.87 18.44 -2.55
CA GLY A 98 1.44 19.78 -2.60
C GLY A 98 2.54 20.04 -1.55
N ARG A 99 2.95 19.03 -0.78
CA ARG A 99 4.16 19.08 0.06
C ARG A 99 5.39 18.61 -0.72
N ASP A 100 6.57 18.94 -0.22
CA ASP A 100 7.84 18.61 -0.89
C ASP A 100 8.02 17.10 -1.15
N ALA A 101 7.55 16.25 -0.24
CA ALA A 101 7.61 14.80 -0.41
C ALA A 101 6.74 14.32 -1.57
N ASP A 102 5.52 14.81 -1.66
CA ASP A 102 4.57 14.52 -2.72
C ASP A 102 5.09 14.97 -4.09
N ASN A 103 5.51 16.24 -4.19
CA ASN A 103 6.09 16.79 -5.42
C ASN A 103 7.32 15.99 -5.89
N TRP A 104 8.16 15.53 -4.96
CA TRP A 104 9.32 14.71 -5.29
C TRP A 104 8.91 13.35 -5.84
N LEU A 105 7.97 12.64 -5.19
CA LEU A 105 7.46 11.35 -5.67
C LEU A 105 6.79 11.47 -7.03
N SER A 106 5.96 12.50 -7.22
CA SER A 106 5.31 12.80 -8.49
C SER A 106 6.33 13.04 -9.61
N THR A 107 7.41 13.78 -9.32
CA THR A 107 8.48 14.03 -10.29
C THR A 107 9.18 12.73 -10.68
N VAL A 108 9.61 11.94 -9.69
CA VAL A 108 10.34 10.67 -9.91
C VAL A 108 9.49 9.63 -10.63
N ASN A 109 8.17 9.63 -10.43
CA ASN A 109 7.25 8.73 -11.14
C ASN A 109 7.11 9.05 -12.64
N ASN A 110 7.43 10.28 -13.07
CA ASN A 110 7.41 10.65 -14.49
C ASN A 110 8.73 10.36 -15.21
N ASP A 111 9.78 9.99 -14.48
CA ASP A 111 11.06 9.57 -15.06
C ASP A 111 10.95 8.19 -15.69
N ASP A 112 11.85 7.88 -16.64
CA ASP A 112 12.01 6.51 -17.09
C ASP A 112 12.61 5.62 -15.98
N VAL A 113 12.45 4.30 -16.10
CA VAL A 113 12.88 3.36 -15.06
C VAL A 113 14.37 3.52 -14.69
N PRO A 114 15.31 3.73 -15.64
CA PRO A 114 16.71 4.00 -15.31
C PRO A 114 16.94 5.27 -14.48
N GLU A 115 16.34 6.41 -14.85
CA GLU A 115 16.54 7.67 -14.13
C GLU A 115 15.80 7.67 -12.78
N MET A 116 14.60 7.08 -12.73
CA MET A 116 13.88 6.82 -11.49
C MET A 116 14.76 6.00 -10.52
N LEU A 117 15.31 4.88 -10.98
CA LEU A 117 16.15 4.01 -10.15
C LEU A 117 17.40 4.74 -9.65
N LYS A 118 18.04 5.53 -10.51
CA LYS A 118 19.20 6.35 -10.13
C LYS A 118 18.84 7.34 -9.03
N THR A 119 17.76 8.11 -9.21
CA THR A 119 17.30 9.11 -8.24
C THR A 119 16.92 8.47 -6.90
N VAL A 120 16.20 7.34 -6.93
CA VAL A 120 15.81 6.58 -5.74
C VAL A 120 17.05 6.03 -5.01
N ARG A 121 18.04 5.49 -5.74
CA ARG A 121 19.31 5.02 -5.15
C ARG A 121 20.09 6.17 -4.51
N GLU A 122 20.23 7.31 -5.20
CA GLU A 122 20.93 8.49 -4.68
C GLU A 122 20.27 9.06 -3.42
N LYS A 123 18.95 8.93 -3.29
CA LYS A 123 18.21 9.32 -2.09
C LYS A 123 18.40 8.35 -0.91
N GLY A 124 19.02 7.19 -1.13
CA GLY A 124 19.34 6.20 -0.12
C GLY A 124 18.23 5.18 0.14
N PHE A 125 17.33 4.96 -0.82
CA PHE A 125 16.38 3.85 -0.74
C PHE A 125 17.09 2.51 -0.93
N ALA A 126 16.69 1.52 -0.14
CA ALA A 126 17.23 0.17 -0.13
C ALA A 126 16.41 -0.81 -0.98
N GLY A 127 15.21 -0.41 -1.42
CA GLY A 127 14.34 -1.27 -2.20
C GLY A 127 13.19 -0.54 -2.87
N ILE A 128 12.59 -1.22 -3.85
CA ILE A 128 11.41 -0.79 -4.61
C ILE A 128 10.30 -1.80 -4.32
N TYR A 129 9.21 -1.31 -3.76
CA TYR A 129 7.95 -2.02 -3.56
C TYR A 129 6.99 -1.63 -4.67
N ILE A 130 6.31 -2.60 -5.27
CA ILE A 130 5.36 -2.37 -6.35
C ILE A 130 4.05 -3.04 -5.96
N ASP A 131 2.98 -2.25 -5.95
CA ASP A 131 1.63 -2.80 -5.93
C ASP A 131 1.20 -3.10 -7.37
N ARG A 132 1.21 -4.39 -7.72
CA ARG A 132 0.95 -4.86 -9.09
C ARG A 132 -0.50 -4.63 -9.49
N ARG A 133 -1.42 -4.48 -8.53
CA ARG A 133 -2.85 -4.23 -8.77
C ARG A 133 -3.13 -2.89 -9.42
N ALA A 134 -2.19 -1.94 -9.32
CA ALA A 134 -2.33 -0.61 -9.90
C ALA A 134 -1.98 -0.55 -11.40
N TYR A 135 -1.58 -1.67 -12.00
CA TYR A 135 -1.07 -1.74 -13.36
C TYR A 135 -1.81 -2.80 -14.17
N GLU A 136 -1.85 -2.62 -15.48
CA GLU A 136 -2.19 -3.71 -16.40
C GLU A 136 -1.05 -4.75 -16.44
N ASP A 137 -1.37 -6.01 -16.77
CA ASP A 137 -0.42 -7.12 -16.74
C ASP A 137 0.86 -6.85 -17.56
N ASP A 138 0.72 -6.31 -18.77
CA ASP A 138 1.86 -6.01 -19.64
C ASP A 138 2.72 -4.86 -19.09
N ASP A 139 2.09 -3.84 -18.47
CA ASP A 139 2.79 -2.67 -17.94
C ASP A 139 3.65 -3.03 -16.72
N VAL A 140 3.09 -3.80 -15.78
CA VAL A 140 3.86 -4.26 -14.62
C VAL A 140 4.98 -5.20 -15.03
N LEU A 141 4.75 -6.10 -16.00
CA LEU A 141 5.80 -6.98 -16.50
C LEU A 141 6.92 -6.20 -17.18
N ASN A 142 6.61 -5.16 -17.95
CA ASN A 142 7.61 -4.30 -18.58
C ASN A 142 8.44 -3.54 -17.53
N LEU A 143 7.79 -2.98 -16.51
CA LEU A 143 8.45 -2.32 -15.38
C LEU A 143 9.38 -3.28 -14.65
N GLU A 144 8.88 -4.46 -14.26
CA GLU A 144 9.67 -5.47 -13.55
C GLU A 144 10.82 -6.01 -14.41
N ASN A 145 10.61 -6.21 -15.72
CA ASN A 145 11.67 -6.63 -16.65
C ASN A 145 12.80 -5.58 -16.73
N ALA A 146 12.45 -4.30 -16.80
CA ALA A 146 13.43 -3.22 -16.78
C ALA A 146 14.22 -3.20 -15.46
N LEU A 147 13.53 -3.35 -14.32
CA LEU A 147 14.17 -3.43 -13.00
C LEU A 147 15.07 -4.66 -12.87
N ARG A 148 14.65 -5.85 -13.32
CA ARG A 148 15.48 -7.07 -13.35
C ARG A 148 16.76 -6.83 -14.15
N GLY A 149 16.65 -6.20 -15.32
CA GLY A 149 17.82 -5.88 -16.16
C GLY A 149 18.79 -4.91 -15.49
N LEU A 150 18.28 -3.88 -14.81
CA LEU A 150 19.09 -2.84 -14.17
C LEU A 150 19.70 -3.27 -12.83
N LEU A 151 18.99 -4.10 -12.06
CA LEU A 151 19.41 -4.55 -10.72
C LEU A 151 20.10 -5.91 -10.73
N SER A 152 19.90 -6.71 -11.79
CA SER A 152 20.32 -8.11 -11.84
C SER A 152 19.78 -8.91 -10.64
N GLU A 153 18.53 -8.64 -10.26
CA GLU A 153 17.81 -9.25 -9.14
C GLU A 153 16.42 -9.67 -9.61
N GLU A 154 15.93 -10.80 -9.11
CA GLU A 154 14.54 -11.23 -9.30
C GLU A 154 13.65 -10.61 -8.22
N PRO A 155 12.40 -10.24 -8.55
CA PRO A 155 11.49 -9.74 -7.54
C PRO A 155 11.11 -10.82 -6.55
N ILE A 156 10.98 -10.44 -5.29
CA ILE A 156 10.17 -11.20 -4.34
C ILE A 156 8.71 -10.92 -4.69
N ILE A 157 7.91 -11.96 -4.87
CA ILE A 157 6.48 -11.85 -5.13
C ILE A 157 5.71 -12.30 -3.87
N SER A 158 4.64 -11.59 -3.52
CA SER A 158 3.74 -12.00 -2.44
C SER A 158 2.98 -13.29 -2.81
N ASN A 159 2.50 -14.03 -1.81
CA ASN A 159 1.86 -15.32 -2.07
C ASN A 159 0.57 -15.19 -2.90
N ASN A 160 -0.16 -14.09 -2.73
CA ASN A 160 -1.33 -13.74 -3.54
C ASN A 160 -0.99 -13.10 -4.88
N GLY A 161 0.29 -12.87 -5.19
CA GLY A 161 0.74 -12.27 -6.45
C GLY A 161 0.48 -10.77 -6.59
N ALA A 162 -0.15 -10.11 -5.61
CA ALA A 162 -0.53 -8.71 -5.70
C ALA A 162 0.65 -7.74 -5.57
N LEU A 163 1.73 -8.15 -4.91
CA LEU A 163 2.85 -7.28 -4.56
C LEU A 163 4.17 -7.86 -5.07
N SER A 164 5.07 -6.98 -5.49
CA SER A 164 6.45 -7.34 -5.79
C SER A 164 7.46 -6.39 -5.16
N PHE A 165 8.67 -6.90 -4.93
CA PHE A 165 9.74 -6.15 -4.29
C PHE A 165 11.10 -6.45 -4.90
N PHE A 166 11.87 -5.38 -5.18
CA PHE A 166 13.25 -5.45 -5.64
C PHE A 166 14.21 -4.81 -4.63
N TYR A 167 15.35 -5.45 -4.42
CA TYR A 167 16.45 -4.86 -3.67
C TYR A 167 17.22 -3.85 -4.51
N ILE A 168 17.53 -2.70 -3.94
CA ILE A 168 18.50 -1.76 -4.51
C ILE A 168 19.84 -2.03 -3.82
N LYS A 169 20.83 -2.47 -4.61
CA LYS A 169 22.23 -2.55 -4.18
C LYS A 169 22.91 -1.19 -4.21
#